data_AF-A0A3B8N1W3-F1
#
_entry.id   AF-A0A3B8N1W3-F1
#
_cell.length_a   1.000
_cell.length_b   1.000
_cell.length_c   1.000
_cell.angle_alpha   90.00
_cell.angle_beta   90.00
_cell.angle_gamma   90.00
#
_symmetry.space_group_name_H-M   'P 1'
#
loop_
_entity.id
_entity.type
_entity.pdbx_description
1 polymer ?
#
loop_
_entity_poly.entity_id
_entity_poly.type
_entity_poly.pdbx_seq_one_letter_code
_entity_poly.pdbx_strand_id
1 'polypeptide(L)' 'MTTVYVSGHRNPDTDSICSAIAYAYLKRISEGINAIPVRLGPINRETKFVLDYFGVEEPIFIENVYT' A
#
# COMPACT_ATOMS: atom_id res chain seq x y z
N MET A 1 -18.48 -2.14 -8.38
CA MET A 1 -18.00 -2.32 -6.99
C MET A 1 -17.21 -1.08 -6.61
N THR A 2 -17.42 -0.53 -5.42
CA THR A 2 -16.68 0.63 -4.94
C THR A 2 -15.25 0.25 -4.63
N THR A 3 -14.28 0.99 -5.15
CA THR A 3 -12.86 0.80 -4.86
C THR A 3 -12.52 1.43 -3.52
N VAL A 4 -11.80 0.70 -2.66
CA VAL A 4 -11.29 1.21 -1.40
C VAL A 4 -9.77 1.29 -1.49
N TYR A 5 -9.22 2.50 -1.40
CA TYR A 5 -7.77 2.67 -1.33
C TYR A 5 -7.29 2.49 0.10
N VAL A 6 -6.26 1.66 0.28
CA VAL A 6 -5.64 1.40 1.59
C VAL A 6 -4.26 2.02 1.58
N SER A 7 -4.03 2.98 2.46
CA SER A 7 -2.76 3.71 2.57
C SER A 7 -2.28 3.73 4.02
N GLY A 8 -0.99 3.96 4.21
CA GLY A 8 -0.46 4.45 5.48
C GLY A 8 -0.23 5.97 5.45
N HIS A 9 0.85 6.44 6.07
CA HIS A 9 1.12 7.88 6.25
C HIS A 9 1.88 8.52 5.06
N ARG A 10 1.99 9.86 5.06
CA ARG A 10 2.55 10.66 3.95
C ARG A 10 4.04 10.46 3.70
N ASN A 11 4.80 10.09 4.73
CA ASN A 11 6.24 9.86 4.66
C ASN A 11 6.52 8.38 4.88
N PRO A 12 6.05 7.49 3.99
CA PRO A 12 5.88 6.08 4.28
C PRO A 12 7.21 5.42 4.66
N ASP A 13 7.16 4.66 5.75
CA ASP A 13 8.18 3.72 6.16
C ASP A 13 7.78 2.29 5.72
N THR A 14 8.65 1.33 6.03
CA THR A 14 8.45 -0.07 5.63
C THR A 14 7.15 -0.65 6.20
N ASP A 15 6.84 -0.36 7.46
CA ASP A 15 5.58 -0.79 8.08
C ASP A 15 4.37 -0.19 7.34
N SER A 16 4.35 1.13 7.11
CA SER A 16 3.27 1.80 6.40
C SER A 16 2.97 1.17 5.02
N ILE A 17 4.01 0.76 4.28
CA ILE A 17 3.85 0.13 2.97
C ILE A 17 3.41 -1.33 3.09
N CYS A 18 4.09 -2.12 3.92
CA CYS A 18 3.79 -3.54 4.08
C CYS A 18 2.39 -3.74 4.68
N SER A 19 2.01 -2.93 5.67
CA SER A 19 0.68 -2.96 6.29
C SER A 19 -0.42 -2.59 5.29
N ALA A 20 -0.20 -1.60 4.41
CA ALA A 20 -1.16 -1.28 3.35
C ALA A 20 -1.37 -2.44 2.38
N ILE A 21 -0.27 -3.08 1.94
CA ILE A 21 -0.30 -4.25 1.04
C ILE A 21 -1.03 -5.42 1.71
N ALA A 22 -0.63 -5.80 2.92
CA ALA A 22 -1.18 -6.93 3.64
C ALA A 22 -2.67 -6.74 3.95
N TYR A 23 -3.06 -5.53 4.38
CA TYR A 23 -4.45 -5.26 4.73
C TYR A 23 -5.36 -5.20 3.51
N ALA A 24 -4.92 -4.59 2.40
CA ALA A 24 -5.67 -4.62 1.14
C ALA A 24 -5.86 -6.07 0.65
N TYR A 25 -4.84 -6.91 0.75
CA TYR A 25 -4.96 -8.33 0.44
C TYR A 25 -5.96 -9.04 1.35
N LEU A 26 -5.85 -8.85 2.67
CA LEU A 26 -6.78 -9.44 3.64
C LEU A 26 -8.23 -9.08 3.30
N LYS A 27 -8.52 -7.79 3.08
CA LYS A 27 -9.87 -7.32 2.73
C LYS A 27 -10.42 -7.92 1.43
N ARG A 28 -9.58 -8.12 0.42
CA ARG A 28 -9.97 -8.81 -0.81
C ARG A 28 -10.38 -10.25 -0.53
N ILE A 29 -9.60 -10.99 0.27
CA ILE A 29 -9.84 -12.41 0.51
C ILE A 29 -10.91 -12.69 1.57
N SER A 30 -11.08 -11.81 2.55
CA SER A 30 -12.01 -12.02 3.68
C SER A 30 -13.39 -11.45 3.43
N GLU A 31 -13.50 -10.33 2.72
CA GLU A 31 -14.73 -9.56 2.58
C GLU A 31 -15.14 -9.33 1.12
N GLY A 32 -14.31 -9.75 0.15
CA GLY A 32 -14.58 -9.52 -1.28
C GLY A 32 -14.55 -8.04 -1.68
N ILE A 33 -13.94 -7.18 -0.86
CA ILE A 33 -13.83 -5.74 -1.12
C ILE A 33 -12.77 -5.51 -2.19
N ASN A 34 -13.05 -4.63 -3.16
CA ASN A 34 -12.07 -4.16 -4.12
C ASN A 34 -11.07 -3.18 -3.46
N ALA A 35 -10.21 -3.71 -2.59
CA ALA A 35 -9.21 -2.95 -1.86
C ALA A 35 -7.91 -2.87 -2.65
N ILE A 36 -7.31 -1.68 -2.77
CA ILE A 36 -6.06 -1.43 -3.52
C ILE A 36 -5.04 -0.75 -2.59
N PRO A 37 -3.85 -1.33 -2.38
CA PRO A 37 -2.81 -0.67 -1.59
C PRO A 37 -2.19 0.48 -2.38
N VAL A 38 -1.99 1.61 -1.70
CA VAL A 38 -1.41 2.83 -2.28
C VAL A 38 -0.42 3.46 -1.31
N ARG A 39 0.48 4.29 -1.83
CA ARG A 39 1.44 5.07 -1.05
C ARG A 39 1.22 6.56 -1.26
N LEU A 40 1.46 7.33 -0.20
CA LEU A 40 1.27 8.79 -0.17
C LEU A 40 2.59 9.57 -0.23
N GLY A 41 3.70 8.87 -0.47
CA GLY A 41 5.02 9.46 -0.57
C GLY A 41 6.00 8.55 -1.33
N PRO A 42 7.26 8.99 -1.46
CA PRO A 42 8.31 8.20 -2.11
C PRO A 42 8.67 6.95 -1.28
N ILE A 43 9.09 5.89 -1.96
CA ILE A 43 9.62 4.69 -1.31
C ILE A 43 11.06 4.96 -0.84
N ASN A 44 11.35 4.64 0.42
CA ASN A 44 12.70 4.74 0.97
C ASN A 44 13.55 3.47 0.63
N ARG A 45 14.86 3.53 0.89
CA ARG A 45 15.79 2.43 0.54
C ARG A 45 15.50 1.12 1.28
N GLU A 46 15.11 1.19 2.55
CA GLU A 46 14.79 0.00 3.35
C GLU A 46 13.56 -0.70 2.78
N THR A 47 12.50 0.07 2.53
CA THR A 47 11.26 -0.46 1.97
C THR A 47 11.49 -1.01 0.57
N LYS A 48 12.27 -0.32 -0.27
CA LYS A 48 12.66 -0.82 -1.60
C LYS A 48 13.38 -2.16 -1.50
N PHE A 49 14.36 -2.27 -0.60
CA PHE A 49 15.08 -3.53 -0.39
C PHE A 49 14.13 -4.68 -0.01
N VAL A 50 13.17 -4.43 0.89
CA VAL A 50 12.18 -5.43 1.30
C VAL A 50 11.29 -5.85 0.11
N LEU A 51 10.76 -4.88 -0.64
CA LEU A 51 9.90 -5.17 -1.79
C LEU A 51 10.64 -5.96 -2.88
N ASP A 52 11.86 -5.52 -3.23
CA ASP A 52 12.71 -6.19 -4.23
C ASP A 52 13.10 -7.61 -3.76
N TYR A 53 13.43 -7.80 -2.48
CA TYR A 53 13.81 -9.10 -1.92
C TYR A 53 12.66 -10.12 -2.00
N PHE A 54 11.42 -9.69 -1.75
CA PHE A 54 10.24 -10.55 -1.81
C PHE A 54 9.56 -10.57 -3.20
N GLY A 55 10.06 -9.80 -4.17
CA GLY A 55 9.46 -9.69 -5.51
C GLY A 55 8.05 -9.07 -5.50
N VAL A 56 7.78 -8.16 -4.56
CA VAL A 56 6.48 -7.49 -4.42
C VAL A 56 6.53 -6.14 -5.12
N GLU A 57 5.52 -5.85 -5.95
CA GLU A 57 5.43 -4.58 -6.66
C GLU A 57 5.18 -3.40 -5.70
N GLU A 58 5.78 -2.25 -6.02
CA GLU A 58 5.57 -1.01 -5.28
C GLU A 58 4.09 -0.56 -5.39
N PRO A 59 3.44 -0.16 -4.28
CA PRO A 59 2.08 0.37 -4.34
C PRO A 59 1.97 1.64 -5.20
N ILE A 60 0.78 1.84 -5.78
CA ILE A 60 0.47 3.00 -6.61
C ILE A 60 0.66 4.28 -5.79
N PHE A 61 1.35 5.27 -6.37
CA PHE A 61 1.48 6.59 -5.77
C PHE A 61 0.19 7.39 -5.96
N ILE A 62 -0.33 7.95 -4.87
CA ILE A 62 -1.38 8.96 -4.91
C ILE A 62 -0.82 10.27 -4.38
N GLU A 63 -0.81 11.28 -5.24
CA GLU A 63 -0.26 12.60 -4.91
C GLU A 63 -1.15 13.37 -3.92
N ASN A 64 -2.47 13.27 -4.08
CA ASN A 64 -3.43 14.01 -3.26
C ASN A 64 -4.58 13.10 -2.81
N VAL A 65 -4.84 13.12 -1.50
CA VAL A 65 -6.04 12.52 -0.90
C VAL A 65 -6.91 13.67 -0.41
N TYR A 66 -7.90 14.05 -1.21
CA TYR A 66 -8.95 14.96 -0.77
C TYR A 66 -9.87 14.20 0.17
N THR A 67 -9.98 14.70 1.40
CA THR A 67 -10.88 14.18 2.42
C THR A 67 -11.95 15.21 2.69
#